data_AF-A0A3M1LWU1-F1
#
_entry.id   AF-A0A3M1LWU1-F1
#
_cell.length_a   1.000
_cell.length_b   1.000
_cell.length_c   1.000
_cell.angle_alpha   90.00
_cell.angle_beta   90.00
_cell.angle_gamma   90.00
#
_symmetry.space_group_name_H-M   'P 1'
#
loop_
_entity.id
_entity.type
_entity.pdbx_description
1 polymer ?
#
loop_
_entity_poly.entity_id
_entity_poly.type
_entity_poly.pdbx_seq_one_letter_code
_entity_poly.pdbx_strand_id
1 'polypeptide(L)'
;AHPDAFLPDLANALDTLGEVLLDAGEPSSALAVLEEALRLLRPFFLRLPAAFADRMRDIVENYGRACEALGREPDRELLEPVLEALRSAA
;
A
#
# COMPACT_ATOMS: atom_id res chain seq x y z
N ALA A 1 24.89 6.49 6.52
CA ALA A 1 23.47 6.87 6.38
C ALA A 1 22.66 5.61 6.17
N HIS A 2 21.47 5.48 6.77
CA HIS A 2 20.59 4.33 6.59
C HIS A 2 19.37 4.75 5.75
N PRO A 3 19.49 4.81 4.41
CA PRO A 3 18.39 5.23 3.54
C PRO A 3 17.15 4.36 3.75
N ASP A 4 17.34 3.07 4.06
CA ASP A 4 16.26 2.11 4.29
C ASP A 4 15.37 2.44 5.50
N ALA A 5 15.89 3.23 6.46
CA ALA A 5 15.13 3.63 7.65
C ALA A 5 13.96 4.56 7.30
N PHE A 6 14.00 5.24 6.15
CA PHE A 6 12.99 6.19 5.72
C PHE A 6 11.94 5.58 4.77
N LEU A 7 12.07 4.31 4.39
CA LEU A 7 11.15 3.66 3.46
C LEU A 7 9.71 3.56 4.00
N PRO A 8 9.46 3.28 5.30
CA PRO A 8 8.10 3.30 5.82
C PRO A 8 7.44 4.67 5.73
N ASP A 9 8.21 5.75 5.92
CA ASP A 9 7.70 7.12 5.84
C ASP A 9 7.48 7.54 4.38
N LEU A 10 8.35 7.09 3.46
CA LEU A 10 8.13 7.25 2.03
C LEU A 10 6.85 6.54 1.56
N ALA A 11 6.62 5.30 2.01
CA ALA A 11 5.38 4.58 1.72
C ALA A 11 4.15 5.35 2.22
N ASN A 12 4.24 5.97 3.39
CA ASN A 12 3.16 6.81 3.93
C ASN A 12 2.91 8.07 3.07
N ALA A 13 3.98 8.72 2.60
CA ALA A 13 3.83 9.88 1.71
C ALA A 13 3.21 9.49 0.35
N LEU A 14 3.56 8.32 -0.18
CA LEU A 14 2.99 7.78 -1.42
C LEU A 14 1.52 7.38 -1.25
N ASP A 15 1.13 6.85 -0.09
CA ASP A 15 -0.27 6.57 0.24
C ASP A 15 -1.11 7.85 0.24
N THR A 16 -0.65 8.89 0.95
CA THR A 16 -1.30 10.21 0.95
C THR A 16 -1.40 10.79 -0.47
N LEU A 17 -0.36 10.64 -1.29
CA LEU A 17 -0.41 11.06 -2.69
C LEU A 17 -1.43 10.25 -3.49
N GLY A 18 -1.50 8.93 -3.28
CA GLY A 18 -2.47 8.04 -3.92
C GLY A 18 -3.91 8.43 -3.61
N GLU A 19 -4.21 8.73 -2.35
CA GLU A 19 -5.52 9.23 -1.92
C GLU A 19 -5.89 10.54 -2.63
N VAL A 20 -4.97 11.52 -2.64
CA VAL A 20 -5.19 12.81 -3.34
C VAL A 20 -5.41 12.61 -4.84
N LEU A 21 -4.71 11.67 -5.48
CA LEU A 21 -4.89 11.37 -6.90
C LEU A 21 -6.24 10.69 -7.18
N LEU A 22 -6.72 9.82 -6.28
CA LEU A 22 -8.07 9.26 -6.39
C LEU A 22 -9.13 10.36 -6.31
N ASP A 23 -8.99 11.28 -5.35
CA ASP A 23 -9.91 12.41 -5.19
C ASP A 23 -9.86 13.37 -6.37
N ALA A 24 -8.72 13.49 -7.04
CA ALA A 24 -8.54 14.24 -8.28
C ALA A 24 -9.09 13.53 -9.53
N GLY A 25 -9.54 12.29 -9.42
CA GLY A 25 -10.03 11.49 -10.55
C GLY A 25 -8.92 10.93 -11.44
N GLU A 26 -7.73 10.71 -10.89
CA GLU A 26 -6.57 10.13 -11.58
C GLU A 26 -6.21 8.71 -11.08
N PRO A 27 -7.10 7.72 -11.22
CA PRO A 27 -6.89 6.39 -10.63
C PRO A 27 -5.71 5.63 -11.24
N SER A 28 -5.30 5.92 -12.48
CA SER A 28 -4.09 5.33 -13.07
C SER A 28 -2.81 5.80 -12.38
N SER A 29 -2.71 7.09 -12.08
CA SER A 29 -1.59 7.67 -11.33
C SER A 29 -1.59 7.17 -9.89
N ALA A 30 -2.78 7.14 -9.25
CA ALA A 30 -2.95 6.61 -7.90
C ALA A 30 -2.47 5.16 -7.79
N LEU A 31 -2.89 4.30 -8.74
CA LEU A 31 -2.52 2.89 -8.74
C LEU A 31 -0.99 2.71 -8.77
N ALA A 32 -0.27 3.49 -9.58
CA ALA A 32 1.18 3.40 -9.69
C ALA A 32 1.89 3.74 -8.37
N VAL A 33 1.49 4.83 -7.70
CA VAL A 33 2.12 5.25 -6.43
C VAL A 33 1.75 4.33 -5.27
N LEU A 34 0.53 3.80 -5.24
CA LEU A 34 0.07 2.85 -4.23
C LEU A 34 0.76 1.49 -4.37
N GLU A 35 1.01 1.04 -5.60
CA GLU A 35 1.80 -0.17 -5.88
C GLU A 35 3.23 -0.04 -5.35
N GLU A 36 3.84 1.14 -5.50
CA GLU A 36 5.15 1.45 -4.91
C GLU A 36 5.09 1.49 -3.38
N ALA A 37 4.08 2.13 -2.79
CA ALA A 37 3.87 2.15 -1.33
C ALA A 37 3.78 0.73 -0.75
N LEU A 38 3.01 -0.16 -1.40
CA LEU A 38 2.91 -1.58 -1.03
C LEU A 38 4.27 -2.27 -1.08
N ARG A 39 5.03 -2.11 -2.17
CA ARG A 39 6.36 -2.75 -2.32
C ARG A 39 7.35 -2.28 -1.26
N LEU A 40 7.32 -0.99 -0.91
CA LEU A 40 8.20 -0.40 0.09
C LEU A 40 7.84 -0.86 1.51
N LEU A 41 6.54 -0.88 1.86
CA LEU A 41 6.12 -1.19 3.23
C LEU A 41 6.04 -2.70 3.50
N ARG A 42 5.75 -3.53 2.49
CA ARG A 42 5.60 -4.99 2.61
C ARG A 42 6.71 -5.69 3.42
N PRO A 43 8.02 -5.49 3.16
CA PRO A 43 9.06 -6.20 3.93
C PRO A 43 9.10 -5.80 5.42
N PHE A 44 8.70 -4.57 5.77
CA PHE A 44 8.62 -4.12 7.16
C PHE A 44 7.39 -4.71 7.85
N PHE A 45 6.25 -4.66 7.18
CA PHE A 45 5.00 -5.23 7.66
C PHE A 45 5.12 -6.75 7.90
N LEU A 46 5.68 -7.51 6.95
CA LEU A 46 5.84 -8.96 7.13
C LEU A 46 6.77 -9.33 8.29
N ARG A 47 7.69 -8.44 8.67
CA ARG A 47 8.61 -8.65 9.81
C ARG A 47 8.00 -8.22 11.15
N LEU A 48 7.19 -7.17 11.15
CA LEU A 48 6.55 -6.61 12.35
C LEU A 48 5.07 -6.26 12.06
N PRO A 49 4.18 -7.26 11.88
CA PRO A 49 2.81 -7.00 11.41
C PRO A 49 2.05 -6.00 12.28
N ALA A 50 2.10 -6.18 13.60
CA ALA A 50 1.41 -5.31 14.55
C ALA A 50 1.89 -3.84 14.51
N ALA A 51 3.15 -3.58 14.14
CA ALA A 51 3.70 -2.22 14.10
C ALA A 51 3.26 -1.43 12.86
N PHE A 52 2.88 -2.13 11.78
CA PHE A 52 2.57 -1.51 10.49
C PHE A 52 1.16 -1.86 9.96
N ALA A 53 0.33 -2.53 10.75
CA ALA A 53 -0.97 -3.04 10.32
C ALA A 53 -1.91 -1.93 9.83
N ASP A 54 -2.03 -0.83 10.57
CA ASP A 54 -2.94 0.25 10.21
C ASP A 54 -2.52 0.91 8.89
N ARG A 55 -1.24 1.32 8.78
CA ARG A 55 -0.70 1.87 7.54
C ARG A 55 -0.84 0.91 6.35
N MET A 56 -0.65 -0.39 6.57
CA MET A 56 -0.81 -1.38 5.50
C MET A 56 -2.29 -1.52 5.08
N ARG A 57 -3.25 -1.40 6.01
CA ARG A 57 -4.68 -1.42 5.66
C ARG A 57 -5.06 -0.22 4.80
N ASP A 58 -4.60 0.98 5.17
CA ASP A 58 -4.89 2.21 4.43
C ASP A 58 -4.40 2.10 2.98
N ILE A 59 -3.15 1.67 2.79
CA ILE A 59 -2.56 1.46 1.45
C ILE A 59 -3.35 0.41 0.64
N VAL A 60 -3.71 -0.72 1.26
CA VAL A 60 -4.46 -1.79 0.59
C VAL A 60 -5.86 -1.33 0.18
N GLU A 61 -6.54 -0.55 1.03
CA GLU A 61 -7.85 0.03 0.73
C GLU A 61 -7.76 0.99 -0.45
N ASN A 62 -6.82 1.93 -0.41
CA ASN A 62 -6.61 2.89 -1.50
C ASN A 62 -6.20 2.19 -2.81
N TYR A 63 -5.34 1.16 -2.75
CA TYR A 63 -4.97 0.36 -3.91
C TYR A 63 -6.19 -0.36 -4.51
N GLY A 64 -7.04 -0.93 -3.66
CA GLY A 64 -8.30 -1.55 -4.07
C GLY A 64 -9.23 -0.57 -4.79
N ARG A 65 -9.44 0.63 -4.21
CA ARG A 65 -10.22 1.72 -4.83
C ARG A 65 -9.68 2.09 -6.22
N ALA A 66 -8.34 2.17 -6.37
CA ALA A 66 -7.71 2.46 -7.66
C ALA A 66 -7.94 1.34 -8.69
N CYS A 67 -7.81 0.08 -8.28
CA CYS A 67 -8.11 -1.09 -9.12
C CYS A 67 -9.57 -1.10 -9.59
N GLU A 68 -10.52 -0.87 -8.67
CA GLU A 68 -11.95 -0.81 -8.96
C GLU A 68 -12.29 0.30 -9.95
N ALA A 69 -11.76 1.51 -9.75
CA ALA A 69 -11.98 2.65 -10.64
C ALA A 69 -11.46 2.40 -12.07
N LEU A 70 -10.45 1.53 -12.23
CA LEU A 70 -9.88 1.15 -13.51
C LEU A 70 -10.50 -0.13 -14.11
N GLY A 71 -11.38 -0.83 -13.37
CA GLY A 71 -11.86 -2.15 -13.75
C GLY A 71 -10.73 -3.18 -13.90
N ARG A 72 -9.65 -3.03 -13.10
CA ARG A 72 -8.48 -3.90 -13.12
C ARG A 72 -8.49 -4.83 -11.92
N GLU A 73 -8.10 -6.08 -12.15
CA GLU A 73 -7.85 -7.01 -11.07
C GLU A 73 -6.61 -6.57 -10.26
N PRO A 74 -6.69 -6.58 -8.91
CA PRO A 74 -5.55 -6.35 -8.04
C PRO A 74 -4.40 -7.35 -8.28
N ASP A 75 -3.16 -6.90 -8.12
CA ASP A 75 -1.99 -7.78 -8.18
C ASP A 75 -2.01 -8.77 -7.01
N ARG A 76 -2.38 -10.02 -7.29
CA ARG A 76 -2.45 -11.09 -6.30
C ARG A 76 -1.09 -11.42 -5.71
N GLU A 77 -0.02 -11.41 -6.50
CA GLU A 77 1.33 -11.72 -6.01
C GLU A 77 1.79 -10.67 -4.99
N LEU A 78 1.39 -9.41 -5.21
CA LEU A 78 1.66 -8.33 -4.27
C LEU A 78 0.83 -8.45 -2.99
N LEU A 79 -0.46 -8.77 -3.12
CA LEU A 79 -1.42 -8.69 -2.01
C LEU A 79 -1.53 -9.97 -1.17
N GLU A 80 -1.32 -11.17 -1.72
CA GLU A 80 -1.53 -12.43 -0.98
C GLU A 80 -0.76 -12.49 0.35
N PRO A 81 0.56 -12.23 0.40
CA PRO A 81 1.31 -12.26 1.66
C PRO A 81 0.85 -11.19 2.65
N VAL A 82 0.43 -10.03 2.14
CA VAL A 82 -0.04 -8.91 2.94
C VAL A 82 -1.36 -9.24 3.60
N LEU A 83 -2.32 -9.75 2.82
CA LEU A 83 -3.65 -10.10 3.32
C LEU A 83 -3.59 -11.29 4.30
N GLU A 84 -2.69 -12.25 4.09
CA GLU A 84 -2.43 -13.32 5.05
C GLU A 84 -1.93 -12.79 6.39
N ALA A 85 -0.93 -11.91 6.37
CA ALA A 85 -0.38 -11.30 7.58
C ALA A 85 -1.38 -10.37 8.29
N LEU A 86 -2.24 -9.66 7.55
CA LEU A 86 -3.31 -8.84 8.14
C LEU A 86 -4.36 -9.69 8.87
N ARG A 87 -4.69 -10.87 8.35
CA ARG A 87 -5.63 -11.80 8.99
C ARG A 87 -5.07 -12.44 10.26
N SER A 88 -3.75 -12.65 10.34
CA SER A 88 -3.11 -13.24 11.51
C SER A 88 -2.74 -12.24 12.60
N ALA A 89 -2.76 -10.94 12.29
CA ALA A 89 -2.47 -9.86 13.23
C ALA A 89 -3.71 -9.30 13.96
N ALA A 90 -4.90 -9.83 13.69
CA ALA A 90 -6.17 -9.50 14.37
C ALA A 90 -6.45 -10.46 15.53
#